data_AF-A0A952VDY4-F1
#
_entry.id   AF-A0A952VDY4-F1
#
_cell.length_a   1.000
_cell.length_b   1.000
_cell.length_c   1.000
_cell.angle_alpha   90.00
_cell.angle_beta   90.00
_cell.angle_gamma   90.00
#
_symmetry.space_group_name_H-M   'P 1'
#
loop_
_entity.id
_entity.type
_entity.pdbx_description
1 polymer ?
#
loop_
_entity_poly.entity_id
_entity_poly.type
_entity_poly.pdbx_seq_one_letter_code
_entity_poly.pdbx_strand_id
1 'polypeptide(L)'
;MEPARTNKGQFITIGIVAILASVIFAGCGGNAGGGLLGPVDETPQAGSVVAEANQDLITIRKLYQENENKREDIKKAMAANDSVTAKKLADEVVDLINQGSASARDAIEKIQRAEAMNINDDYRTYLLLKRRSLELEIEAFENYRQAARILRDNFDPKDAAKRERVKAEFATRSDRYREKMEEARDTSSQANEVAKDALRRQQKGQ
;
A
#
# COMPACT_ATOMS: atom_id res chain seq x y z
N MET A 1 -44.68 -16.44 -15.58
CA MET A 1 -43.50 -16.05 -16.37
C MET A 1 -43.13 -14.65 -15.95
N GLU A 2 -42.21 -14.53 -15.00
CA GLU A 2 -41.72 -13.27 -14.46
C GLU A 2 -40.30 -13.06 -15.01
N PRO A 3 -39.95 -11.91 -15.61
CA PRO A 3 -38.59 -11.67 -16.05
C PRO A 3 -37.67 -11.37 -14.86
N ALA A 4 -36.60 -12.15 -14.76
CA ALA A 4 -35.54 -11.99 -13.77
C ALA A 4 -34.91 -10.60 -13.84
N ARG A 5 -34.87 -9.92 -12.69
CA ARG A 5 -34.14 -8.65 -12.51
C ARG A 5 -32.65 -8.92 -12.67
N THR A 6 -32.05 -8.29 -13.68
CA THR A 6 -30.60 -8.22 -13.85
C THR A 6 -30.00 -7.39 -12.72
N ASN A 7 -29.24 -8.07 -11.86
CA ASN A 7 -28.51 -7.43 -10.77
C ASN A 7 -27.34 -6.64 -11.39
N LYS A 8 -27.48 -5.32 -11.42
CA LYS A 8 -26.44 -4.40 -11.89
C LYS A 8 -25.24 -4.55 -10.96
N GLY A 9 -24.11 -4.99 -11.52
CA GLY A 9 -22.84 -5.02 -10.82
C GLY A 9 -22.52 -3.63 -10.28
N GLN A 10 -22.60 -3.47 -8.96
CA GLN A 10 -21.93 -2.40 -8.26
C GLN A 10 -20.43 -2.63 -8.43
N PHE A 11 -19.85 -1.93 -9.40
CA PHE A 11 -18.42 -1.74 -9.47
C PHE A 11 -18.02 -0.96 -8.22
N ILE A 12 -17.50 -1.67 -7.22
CA ILE A 12 -16.82 -1.06 -6.09
C ILE A 12 -15.52 -0.51 -6.66
N THR A 13 -15.55 0.76 -7.06
CA THR A 13 -14.36 1.55 -7.36
C THR A 13 -13.60 1.67 -6.04
N ILE A 14 -12.70 0.72 -5.75
CA ILE A 14 -11.84 0.78 -4.56
C ILE A 14 -10.94 2.00 -4.77
N GLY A 15 -11.32 3.10 -4.10
CA GLY A 15 -10.74 4.41 -4.32
C GLY A 15 -9.24 4.39 -4.11
N ILE A 16 -8.51 4.86 -5.10
CA ILE A 16 -7.05 4.99 -5.08
C ILE A 16 -6.65 5.82 -3.86
N VAL A 17 -5.83 5.25 -2.97
CA VAL A 17 -5.28 5.94 -1.80
C VAL A 17 -4.26 6.97 -2.29
N ALA A 18 -4.60 8.25 -2.10
CA ALA A 18 -3.66 9.34 -2.26
C ALA A 18 -2.71 9.38 -1.05
N ILE A 19 -1.64 8.59 -1.11
CA ILE A 19 -0.47 8.76 -0.23
C ILE A 19 0.32 9.95 -0.79
N LEU A 20 -0.17 11.16 -0.58
CA LEU A 20 0.55 12.39 -0.93
C LEU A 20 0.12 13.49 0.04
N ALA A 21 0.62 13.38 1.26
CA ALA A 21 0.69 14.50 2.17
C ALA A 21 2.18 14.75 2.42
N SER A 22 2.81 15.50 1.53
CA SER A 22 4.11 16.13 1.78
C SER A 22 3.88 17.21 2.85
N VAL A 23 3.68 16.80 4.09
CA VAL A 23 3.57 17.75 5.20
C VAL A 23 4.97 18.21 5.51
N ILE A 24 5.33 19.34 4.92
CA ILE A 24 6.50 20.12 5.32
C ILE A 24 6.14 20.67 6.70
N PHE A 25 6.48 19.92 7.74
CA PHE A 25 6.58 20.46 9.10
C PHE A 25 7.73 21.46 9.08
N ALA A 26 7.44 22.68 8.64
CA ALA A 26 8.36 23.79 8.81
C ALA A 26 8.48 24.00 10.33
N GLY A 27 9.59 23.52 10.91
CA GLY A 27 9.98 23.85 12.27
C GLY A 27 10.03 25.37 12.38
N CYS A 28 9.07 25.96 13.08
CA CYS A 28 9.12 27.36 13.42
C CYS A 28 10.31 27.56 14.37
N GLY A 29 11.39 28.14 13.86
CA GLY A 29 12.42 28.76 14.69
C GLY A 29 11.82 29.92 15.47
N GLY A 30 11.25 29.61 16.63
CA GLY A 30 10.86 30.58 17.65
C GLY A 30 12.01 30.78 18.62
N ASN A 31 12.69 31.92 18.49
CA ASN A 31 13.82 32.33 19.32
C ASN A 31 13.39 32.51 20.80
N ALA A 32 13.83 31.63 21.69
CA ALA A 32 13.82 31.87 23.13
C ALA A 32 15.11 31.28 23.75
N GLY A 33 15.94 32.16 24.31
CA GLY A 33 17.30 31.85 24.75
C GLY A 33 17.40 30.68 25.73
N GLY A 34 18.43 29.85 25.53
CA GLY A 34 18.83 28.82 26.48
C GLY A 34 19.56 27.66 25.83
N GLY A 35 20.90 27.69 25.86
CA GLY A 35 21.73 26.49 25.72
C GLY A 35 22.40 26.27 24.36
N LEU A 36 23.70 26.57 24.31
CA LEU A 36 24.68 26.12 23.33
C LEU A 36 24.87 24.57 23.31
N LEU A 37 24.01 23.79 23.98
CA LEU A 37 24.17 22.35 24.25
C LEU A 37 22.82 21.59 24.27
N GLY A 38 21.87 21.93 23.39
CA GLY A 38 20.64 21.15 23.18
C GLY A 38 20.67 20.42 21.82
N PRO A 39 20.01 19.25 21.67
CA PRO A 39 19.96 18.56 20.39
C PRO A 39 19.18 19.39 19.36
N VAL A 40 19.78 19.59 18.18
CA VAL A 40 19.21 20.37 17.08
C VAL A 40 17.94 19.69 16.58
N ASP A 41 16.88 20.44 16.29
CA ASP A 41 15.67 19.91 15.64
C ASP A 41 16.00 19.47 14.21
N GLU A 42 15.91 18.17 13.95
CA GLU A 42 16.25 17.55 12.67
C GLU A 42 15.02 17.38 11.77
N THR A 43 13.85 17.91 12.15
CA THR A 43 12.60 17.81 11.36
C THR A 43 12.75 18.20 9.88
N PRO A 44 13.48 19.28 9.51
CA PRO A 44 13.71 19.60 8.09
C PRO A 44 14.54 18.54 7.35
N GLN A 45 15.52 17.94 8.03
CA GLN A 45 16.40 16.91 7.44
C GLN A 45 15.64 15.58 7.28
N ALA A 46 14.83 15.21 8.28
CA ALA A 46 13.90 14.09 8.19
C ALA A 46 12.90 14.28 7.03
N GLY A 47 12.44 15.52 6.79
CA GLY A 47 11.61 15.88 5.65
C GLY A 47 12.25 15.55 4.30
N SER A 48 13.56 15.77 4.15
CA SER A 48 14.31 15.41 2.93
C SER A 48 14.38 13.89 2.72
N VAL A 49 14.64 13.12 3.79
CA VAL A 49 14.66 11.65 3.72
C VAL A 49 13.28 11.10 3.34
N VAL A 50 12.21 11.72 3.86
CA VAL A 50 10.83 11.35 3.51
C VAL A 50 10.47 11.76 2.07
N ALA A 51 11.04 12.85 1.55
CA ALA A 51 10.85 13.24 0.16
C ALA A 51 11.45 12.20 -0.82
N GLU A 52 12.58 11.58 -0.45
CA GLU A 52 13.12 10.44 -1.21
C GLU A 52 12.19 9.22 -1.12
N ALA A 53 11.67 8.90 0.07
CA ALA A 53 10.69 7.81 0.24
C ALA A 53 9.43 8.03 -0.60
N ASN A 54 9.00 9.28 -0.81
CA ASN A 54 7.86 9.60 -1.66
C ASN A 54 8.04 9.19 -3.13
N GLN A 55 9.28 9.15 -3.65
CA GLN A 55 9.52 8.66 -5.00
C GLN A 55 9.24 7.16 -5.13
N ASP A 56 9.64 6.40 -4.10
CA ASP A 56 9.32 4.98 -4.01
C ASP A 56 7.81 4.76 -3.91
N LEU A 57 7.12 5.56 -3.10
CA LEU A 57 5.65 5.53 -2.94
C LEU A 57 4.90 5.79 -4.25
N ILE A 58 5.40 6.69 -5.10
CA ILE A 58 4.82 6.94 -6.43
C ILE A 58 4.95 5.69 -7.31
N THR A 59 6.11 5.05 -7.29
CA THR A 59 6.36 3.81 -8.05
C THR A 59 5.43 2.70 -7.58
N ILE A 60 5.37 2.48 -6.27
CA ILE A 60 4.48 1.52 -5.61
C ILE A 60 3.02 1.73 -6.06
N ARG A 61 2.53 2.97 -6.04
CA ARG A 61 1.16 3.30 -6.47
C ARG A 61 0.88 2.92 -7.93
N LYS A 62 1.82 3.16 -8.84
CA LYS A 62 1.67 2.78 -10.25
C LYS A 62 1.58 1.27 -10.40
N LEU A 63 2.47 0.53 -9.74
CA LEU A 63 2.50 -0.93 -9.75
C LEU A 63 1.19 -1.52 -9.18
N TYR A 64 0.61 -0.89 -8.16
CA TYR A 64 -0.68 -1.31 -7.60
C TYR A 64 -1.84 -1.14 -8.58
N GLN A 65 -1.89 0.00 -9.27
CA GLN A 65 -2.92 0.24 -10.28
C GLN A 65 -2.83 -0.79 -11.40
N GLU A 66 -1.61 -1.11 -11.84
CA GLU A 66 -1.41 -2.13 -12.86
C GLU A 66 -1.83 -3.53 -12.36
N ASN A 67 -1.45 -3.87 -11.13
CA ASN A 67 -1.79 -5.14 -10.49
C ASN A 67 -3.31 -5.35 -10.34
N GLU A 68 -4.04 -4.29 -9.98
CA GLU A 68 -5.51 -4.34 -9.79
C GLU A 68 -6.23 -4.71 -11.09
N ASN A 69 -5.81 -4.13 -12.21
CA ASN A 69 -6.37 -4.45 -13.53
C ASN A 69 -6.13 -5.93 -13.88
N LYS A 70 -4.91 -6.44 -13.63
CA LYS A 70 -4.57 -7.84 -13.90
C LYS A 70 -5.38 -8.82 -13.04
N ARG A 71 -5.76 -8.46 -11.81
CA ARG A 71 -6.58 -9.34 -10.96
C ARG A 71 -7.93 -9.67 -11.58
N GLU A 72 -8.61 -8.66 -12.12
CA GLU A 72 -9.91 -8.90 -12.75
C GLU A 72 -9.78 -9.69 -14.06
N ASP A 73 -8.70 -9.49 -14.81
CA ASP A 73 -8.41 -10.27 -16.00
C ASP A 73 -8.03 -11.73 -15.70
N ILE A 74 -7.31 -11.98 -14.60
CA ILE A 74 -7.06 -13.33 -14.09
C ILE A 74 -8.37 -14.05 -13.78
N LYS A 75 -9.30 -13.39 -13.07
CA LYS A 75 -10.61 -14.00 -12.74
C LYS A 75 -11.39 -14.37 -14.00
N LYS A 76 -11.41 -13.49 -15.01
CA LYS A 76 -12.05 -13.76 -16.30
C LYS A 76 -11.40 -14.95 -17.01
N ALA A 77 -10.06 -15.00 -17.06
CA ALA A 77 -9.33 -16.11 -17.67
C ALA A 77 -9.61 -17.44 -16.95
N MET A 78 -9.63 -17.45 -15.61
CA MET A 78 -10.00 -18.63 -14.83
C MET A 78 -11.45 -19.08 -15.08
N ALA A 79 -12.39 -18.15 -15.23
CA ALA A 79 -13.78 -18.45 -15.52
C ALA A 79 -13.97 -19.04 -16.94
N ALA A 80 -13.18 -18.55 -17.90
CA ALA A 80 -13.12 -19.08 -19.26
C ALA A 80 -12.31 -20.39 -19.39
N ASN A 81 -11.71 -20.88 -18.29
CA ASN A 81 -10.75 -21.99 -18.28
C ASN A 81 -9.56 -21.76 -19.24
N ASP A 82 -9.22 -20.50 -19.53
CA ASP A 82 -8.07 -20.13 -20.33
C ASP A 82 -6.80 -20.18 -19.49
N SER A 83 -6.21 -21.37 -19.42
CA SER A 83 -5.02 -21.61 -18.62
C SER A 83 -3.79 -20.88 -19.10
N VAL A 84 -3.67 -20.61 -20.40
CA VAL A 84 -2.48 -19.93 -20.95
C VAL A 84 -2.50 -18.47 -20.49
N THR A 85 -3.63 -17.80 -20.66
CA THR A 85 -3.79 -16.40 -20.24
C THR A 85 -3.73 -16.27 -18.72
N ALA A 86 -4.41 -17.15 -17.97
CA ALA A 86 -4.41 -17.09 -16.51
C ALA A 86 -2.99 -17.22 -15.92
N LYS A 87 -2.18 -18.15 -16.46
CA LYS A 87 -0.80 -18.34 -16.00
C LYS A 87 0.12 -17.20 -16.39
N LYS A 88 -0.02 -16.66 -17.61
CA LYS A 88 0.75 -15.49 -18.06
C LYS A 88 0.49 -14.28 -17.17
N LEU A 89 -0.78 -13.95 -16.93
CA LEU A 89 -1.16 -12.83 -16.07
C LEU A 89 -0.68 -13.03 -14.63
N ALA A 90 -0.72 -14.26 -14.12
CA ALA A 90 -0.23 -14.58 -12.79
C ALA A 90 1.29 -14.36 -12.67
N ASP A 91 2.07 -14.70 -13.69
CA ASP A 91 3.51 -14.46 -13.71
C ASP A 91 3.83 -12.96 -13.74
N GLU A 92 3.13 -12.19 -14.58
CA GLU A 92 3.23 -10.73 -14.62
C GLU A 92 2.89 -10.08 -13.26
N VAL A 93 1.87 -10.59 -12.57
CA VAL A 93 1.52 -10.15 -11.20
C VAL A 93 2.67 -10.43 -10.22
N VAL A 94 3.29 -11.60 -10.28
CA VAL A 94 4.43 -11.94 -9.41
C VAL A 94 5.58 -10.95 -9.62
N ASP A 95 5.89 -10.60 -10.86
CA ASP A 95 6.94 -9.65 -11.19
C ASP A 95 6.64 -8.23 -10.70
N LEU A 96 5.42 -7.74 -10.93
CA LEU A 96 4.97 -6.43 -10.42
C LEU A 96 5.07 -6.37 -8.89
N ILE A 97 4.64 -7.42 -8.20
CA ILE A 97 4.70 -7.49 -6.74
C ILE A 97 6.14 -7.50 -6.24
N ASN A 98 7.04 -8.24 -6.90
CA ASN A 98 8.44 -8.28 -6.49
C ASN A 98 9.09 -6.90 -6.63
N GLN A 99 8.81 -6.18 -7.74
CA GLN A 99 9.27 -4.81 -7.94
C GLN A 99 8.69 -3.85 -6.89
N GLY A 100 7.37 -3.90 -6.66
CA GLY A 100 6.71 -3.03 -5.69
C GLY A 100 7.17 -3.28 -4.26
N SER A 101 7.41 -4.55 -3.89
CA SER A 101 7.92 -4.93 -2.58
C SER A 101 9.34 -4.44 -2.33
N ALA A 102 10.18 -4.36 -3.37
CA ALA A 102 11.52 -3.79 -3.25
C ALA A 102 11.44 -2.29 -2.93
N SER A 103 10.67 -1.53 -3.73
CA SER A 103 10.44 -0.11 -3.47
C SER A 103 9.80 0.15 -2.11
N ALA A 104 8.87 -0.71 -1.66
CA ALA A 104 8.23 -0.55 -0.35
C ALA A 104 9.22 -0.74 0.80
N ARG A 105 10.14 -1.71 0.69
CA ARG A 105 11.20 -1.90 1.70
C ARG A 105 12.15 -0.70 1.73
N ASP A 106 12.56 -0.22 0.56
CA ASP A 106 13.43 0.96 0.46
C ASP A 106 12.77 2.22 1.07
N ALA A 107 11.46 2.37 0.90
CA ALA A 107 10.68 3.45 1.52
C ALA A 107 10.59 3.28 3.05
N ILE A 108 10.35 2.07 3.53
CA ILE A 108 10.32 1.74 4.97
C ILE A 108 11.66 2.06 5.61
N GLU A 109 12.78 1.67 5.00
CA GLU A 109 14.13 1.95 5.53
C GLU A 109 14.41 3.46 5.61
N LYS A 110 13.97 4.24 4.61
CA LYS A 110 14.05 5.71 4.64
C LYS A 110 13.21 6.28 5.78
N ILE A 111 11.98 5.81 5.95
CA ILE A 111 11.09 6.27 7.03
C ILE A 111 11.67 5.93 8.40
N GLN A 112 12.21 4.73 8.59
CA GLN A 112 12.87 4.32 9.84
C GLN A 112 14.07 5.21 10.18
N ARG A 113 14.88 5.58 9.17
CA ARG A 113 15.97 6.53 9.38
C ARG A 113 15.47 7.91 9.81
N ALA A 114 14.38 8.40 9.20
CA ALA A 114 13.75 9.66 9.60
C ALA A 114 13.14 9.58 11.00
N GLU A 115 12.51 8.45 11.38
CA GLU A 115 12.01 8.20 12.73
C GLU A 115 13.14 8.25 13.77
N ALA A 116 14.33 7.74 13.45
CA ALA A 116 15.46 7.72 14.39
C ALA A 116 16.07 9.10 14.67
N MET A 117 15.71 10.13 13.91
CA MET A 117 16.19 11.51 14.08
C MET A 117 15.53 12.21 15.27
N ASN A 118 16.13 13.32 15.72
CA ASN A 118 15.57 14.20 16.73
C ASN A 118 14.44 15.07 16.12
N ILE A 119 13.29 14.45 15.92
CA ILE A 119 12.07 15.05 15.39
C ILE A 119 10.98 15.16 16.45
N ASN A 120 10.03 16.08 16.23
CA ASN A 120 8.87 16.25 17.09
C ASN A 120 7.93 15.02 17.11
N ASP A 121 7.18 14.84 18.21
CA ASP A 121 6.36 13.66 18.46
C ASP A 121 5.21 13.47 17.47
N ASP A 122 4.61 14.56 16.99
CA ASP A 122 3.56 14.50 15.98
C ASP A 122 4.11 13.95 14.67
N TYR A 123 5.29 14.43 14.25
CA TYR A 123 5.95 13.94 13.04
C TYR A 123 6.42 12.50 13.19
N ARG A 124 6.96 12.13 14.36
CA ARG A 124 7.30 10.74 14.69
C ARG A 124 6.09 9.82 14.58
N THR A 125 4.96 10.23 15.15
CA THR A 125 3.70 9.48 15.10
C THR A 125 3.20 9.34 13.66
N TYR A 126 3.27 10.41 12.87
CA TYR A 126 2.96 10.38 11.44
C TYR A 126 3.82 9.34 10.69
N LEU A 127 5.15 9.36 10.90
CA LEU A 127 6.07 8.44 10.24
C LEU A 127 5.82 6.98 10.65
N LEU A 128 5.60 6.72 11.94
CA LEU A 128 5.26 5.39 12.45
C LEU A 128 4.02 4.80 11.77
N LEU A 129 2.95 5.59 11.63
CA LEU A 129 1.73 5.16 10.96
C LEU A 129 1.96 4.95 9.46
N LYS A 130 2.75 5.80 8.80
CA LYS A 130 3.10 5.60 7.39
C LYS A 130 3.92 4.33 7.16
N ARG A 131 4.92 4.07 8.02
CA ARG A 131 5.67 2.82 7.98
C ARG A 131 4.76 1.61 8.17
N ARG A 132 3.89 1.65 9.18
CA ARG A 132 2.97 0.54 9.45
C ARG A 132 2.01 0.28 8.27
N SER A 133 1.52 1.33 7.62
CA SER A 133 0.73 1.22 6.40
C SER A 133 1.50 0.47 5.31
N LEU A 134 2.77 0.79 5.08
CA LEU A 134 3.58 0.12 4.05
C LEU A 134 3.87 -1.34 4.37
N GLU A 135 4.09 -1.66 5.65
CA GLU A 135 4.25 -3.04 6.11
C GLU A 135 2.99 -3.87 5.82
N LEU A 136 1.80 -3.32 6.11
CA LEU A 136 0.52 -3.96 5.81
C LEU A 136 0.30 -4.16 4.31
N GLU A 137 0.70 -3.19 3.49
CA GLU A 137 0.68 -3.34 2.04
C GLU A 137 1.59 -4.50 1.60
N ILE A 138 2.82 -4.59 2.09
CA ILE A 138 3.73 -5.72 1.79
C ILE A 138 3.10 -7.06 2.20
N GLU A 139 2.48 -7.15 3.38
CA GLU A 139 1.75 -8.35 3.83
C GLU A 139 0.61 -8.72 2.87
N ALA A 140 -0.14 -7.71 2.39
CA ALA A 140 -1.19 -7.91 1.39
C ALA A 140 -0.60 -8.48 0.09
N PHE A 141 0.43 -7.83 -0.46
CA PHE A 141 1.05 -8.26 -1.71
C PHE A 141 1.66 -9.65 -1.61
N GLU A 142 2.20 -10.04 -0.46
CA GLU A 142 2.68 -11.40 -0.28
C GLU A 142 1.56 -12.44 -0.38
N ASN A 143 0.38 -12.16 0.20
CA ASN A 143 -0.80 -13.02 0.03
C ASN A 143 -1.17 -13.17 -1.45
N TYR A 144 -1.21 -12.05 -2.17
CA TYR A 144 -1.59 -12.05 -3.58
C TYR A 144 -0.53 -12.71 -4.47
N ARG A 145 0.76 -12.51 -4.18
CA ARG A 145 1.87 -13.19 -4.86
C ARG A 145 1.78 -14.70 -4.71
N GLN A 146 1.46 -15.18 -3.51
CA GLN A 146 1.24 -16.61 -3.28
C GLN A 146 0.02 -17.13 -4.05
N ALA A 147 -1.06 -16.35 -4.13
CA ALA A 147 -2.23 -16.69 -4.96
C ALA A 147 -1.84 -16.85 -6.43
N ALA A 148 -1.10 -15.88 -6.97
CA ALA A 148 -0.63 -15.89 -8.35
C ALA A 148 0.32 -17.06 -8.63
N ARG A 149 1.28 -17.37 -7.73
CA ARG A 149 2.16 -18.55 -7.88
C ARG A 149 1.38 -19.86 -7.92
N ILE A 150 0.45 -20.06 -6.99
CA ILE A 150 -0.39 -21.26 -6.95
C ILE A 150 -1.15 -21.41 -8.27
N LEU A 151 -1.75 -20.32 -8.75
CA LEU A 151 -2.45 -20.30 -10.03
C LEU A 151 -1.52 -20.66 -11.20
N ARG A 152 -0.38 -19.98 -11.31
CA ARG A 152 0.62 -20.20 -12.37
C ARG A 152 1.05 -21.66 -12.44
N ASP A 153 1.39 -22.23 -11.29
CA ASP A 153 2.03 -23.53 -11.20
C ASP A 153 1.01 -24.69 -11.30
N ASN A 154 -0.24 -24.47 -10.88
CA ASN A 154 -1.19 -25.57 -10.66
C ASN A 154 -2.47 -25.52 -11.48
N PHE A 155 -2.79 -24.41 -12.15
CA PHE A 155 -4.04 -24.33 -12.92
C PHE A 155 -4.01 -25.27 -14.14
N ASP A 156 -4.93 -26.23 -14.18
CA ASP A 156 -5.09 -27.18 -15.28
C ASP A 156 -6.57 -27.26 -15.67
N PRO A 157 -6.95 -26.90 -16.90
CA PRO A 157 -8.34 -26.94 -17.32
C PRO A 157 -8.88 -28.37 -17.47
N LYS A 158 -8.00 -29.38 -17.63
CA LYS A 158 -8.37 -30.78 -17.82
C LYS A 158 -8.60 -31.53 -16.51
N ASP A 159 -8.07 -31.03 -15.40
CA ASP A 159 -8.26 -31.60 -14.06
C ASP A 159 -9.25 -30.75 -13.25
N ALA A 160 -10.51 -31.20 -13.18
CA ALA A 160 -11.57 -30.47 -12.50
C ALA A 160 -11.32 -30.31 -10.99
N ALA A 161 -10.84 -31.35 -10.31
CA ALA A 161 -10.60 -31.30 -8.87
C ALA A 161 -9.47 -30.32 -8.54
N LYS A 162 -8.37 -30.39 -9.29
CA LYS A 162 -7.23 -29.46 -9.13
C LYS A 162 -7.63 -28.03 -9.47
N ARG A 163 -8.39 -27.81 -10.54
CA ARG A 163 -8.87 -26.49 -10.94
C ARG A 163 -9.72 -25.82 -9.87
N GLU A 164 -10.73 -26.51 -9.33
CA GLU A 164 -11.60 -25.92 -8.31
C GLU A 164 -10.84 -25.64 -7.01
N ARG A 165 -9.90 -26.51 -6.63
CA ARG A 165 -8.98 -26.24 -5.52
C ARG A 165 -8.15 -24.98 -5.75
N VAL A 166 -7.52 -24.83 -6.92
CA VAL A 166 -6.71 -23.65 -7.25
C VAL A 166 -7.56 -22.37 -7.24
N LYS A 167 -8.79 -22.41 -7.77
CA LYS A 167 -9.72 -21.27 -7.72
C LYS A 167 -10.06 -20.88 -6.29
N ALA A 168 -10.33 -21.85 -5.42
CA ALA A 168 -10.64 -21.60 -4.01
C ALA A 168 -9.45 -21.02 -3.23
N GLU A 169 -8.24 -21.57 -3.44
CA GLU A 169 -7.01 -21.04 -2.82
C GLU A 169 -6.70 -19.62 -3.32
N PHE A 170 -6.87 -19.37 -4.64
CA PHE A 170 -6.70 -18.04 -5.23
C PHE A 170 -7.68 -17.03 -4.64
N ALA A 171 -8.96 -17.40 -4.50
CA ALA A 171 -9.99 -16.55 -3.91
C ALA A 171 -9.68 -16.20 -2.45
N THR A 172 -9.39 -17.21 -1.62
CA THR A 172 -9.07 -17.02 -0.19
C THR A 172 -7.91 -16.05 0.01
N ARG A 173 -6.85 -16.18 -0.79
CA ARG A 173 -5.67 -15.31 -0.71
C ARG A 173 -5.93 -13.92 -1.29
N SER A 174 -6.77 -13.82 -2.31
CA SER A 174 -7.22 -12.53 -2.86
C SER A 174 -8.07 -11.75 -1.87
N ASP A 175 -8.87 -12.44 -1.05
CA ASP A 175 -9.66 -11.80 0.00
C ASP A 175 -8.77 -11.28 1.13
N ARG A 176 -7.80 -12.09 1.60
CA ARG A 176 -6.78 -11.63 2.57
C ARG A 176 -5.96 -10.44 2.07
N TYR A 177 -5.63 -10.42 0.78
CA TYR A 177 -5.01 -9.26 0.15
C TYR A 177 -5.88 -8.01 0.32
N ARG A 178 -7.19 -8.10 0.03
CA ARG A 178 -8.10 -6.95 0.17
C ARG A 178 -8.23 -6.49 1.61
N GLU A 179 -8.39 -7.41 2.55
CA GLU A 179 -8.47 -7.11 3.99
C GLU A 179 -7.22 -6.33 4.44
N LYS A 180 -6.02 -6.81 4.09
CA LYS A 180 -4.76 -6.13 4.45
C LYS A 180 -4.57 -4.78 3.75
N MET A 181 -5.01 -4.65 2.50
CA MET A 181 -5.01 -3.35 1.82
C MET A 181 -5.98 -2.35 2.47
N GLU A 182 -7.09 -2.81 3.01
CA GLU A 182 -8.03 -1.96 3.77
C GLU A 182 -7.43 -1.52 5.10
N GLU A 183 -6.83 -2.44 5.87
CA GLU A 183 -6.08 -2.10 7.09
C GLU A 183 -4.97 -1.07 6.81
N ALA A 184 -4.21 -1.26 5.72
CA ALA A 184 -3.18 -0.32 5.29
C ALA A 184 -3.76 1.07 4.99
N ARG A 185 -4.87 1.12 4.24
CA ARG A 185 -5.58 2.37 3.92
C ARG A 185 -6.02 3.11 5.17
N ASP A 186 -6.61 2.41 6.13
CA ASP A 186 -7.08 3.01 7.37
C ASP A 186 -5.92 3.59 8.18
N THR A 187 -4.83 2.83 8.29
CA THR A 187 -3.59 3.27 8.94
C THR A 187 -3.00 4.51 8.24
N SER A 188 -2.97 4.53 6.91
CA SER A 188 -2.49 5.69 6.13
C SER A 188 -3.38 6.92 6.33
N SER A 189 -4.68 6.71 6.52
CA SER A 189 -5.66 7.76 6.76
C SER A 189 -5.47 8.35 8.16
N GLN A 190 -5.24 7.51 9.17
CA GLN A 190 -4.86 7.97 10.51
C GLN A 190 -3.59 8.82 10.49
N ALA A 191 -2.56 8.41 9.73
CA ALA A 191 -1.35 9.21 9.55
C ALA A 191 -1.68 10.62 9.01
N ASN A 192 -2.54 10.69 7.98
CA ASN A 192 -2.93 11.97 7.39
C ASN A 192 -3.71 12.85 8.39
N GLU A 193 -4.55 12.29 9.25
CA GLU A 193 -5.25 13.06 10.28
C GLU A 193 -4.28 13.60 11.35
N VAL A 194 -3.30 12.81 11.79
CA VAL A 194 -2.23 13.30 12.69
C VAL A 194 -1.52 14.51 12.07
N ALA A 195 -1.17 14.43 10.80
CA ALA A 195 -0.47 15.50 10.12
C ALA A 195 -1.34 16.77 9.96
N LYS A 196 -2.64 16.60 9.64
CA LYS A 196 -3.60 17.72 9.58
C LYS A 196 -3.79 18.37 10.95
N ASP A 197 -3.92 17.59 12.01
CA ASP A 197 -4.14 18.10 13.36
C ASP A 197 -2.93 18.86 13.88
N ALA A 198 -1.73 18.38 13.59
CA ALA A 198 -0.51 19.08 13.94
C ALA A 198 -0.39 20.43 13.20
N LEU A 199 -0.74 20.49 11.91
CA LEU A 199 -0.82 21.75 11.16
C LEU A 199 -1.86 22.71 11.75
N ARG A 200 -3.04 22.21 12.15
CA ARG A 200 -4.09 23.02 12.80
C ARG A 200 -3.62 23.60 14.13
N ARG A 201 -2.86 22.82 14.93
CA ARG A 201 -2.27 23.31 16.19
C ARG A 201 -1.24 24.39 15.92
N GLN A 202 -0.39 24.22 14.91
CA GLN A 202 0.60 25.22 14.52
C GLN A 202 -0.05 26.54 14.08
N GLN A 203 -1.16 26.49 13.34
CA GLN A 203 -1.91 27.68 12.91
C GLN A 203 -2.67 28.39 14.03
N LYS A 204 -3.05 27.68 15.10
CA LYS A 204 -3.76 28.25 16.26
C LYS A 204 -2.83 28.77 17.36
N GLY A 205 -1.56 28.35 17.33
CA GLY A 205 -0.50 28.82 18.23
C GLY A 205 0.30 30.02 17.69
N GLN A 206 -0.08 30.52 16.51
CA GLN A 206 0.35 31.81 15.94
C GLN A 206 -0.79 32.83 16.10
#